data_AF-A0A3C0NSL2-F1
#
_entry.id   AF-A0A3C0NSL2-F1
#
_cell.length_a   1.000
_cell.length_b   1.000
_cell.length_c   1.000
_cell.angle_alpha   90.00
_cell.angle_beta   90.00
_cell.angle_gamma   90.00
#
_symmetry.space_group_name_H-M   'P 1'
#
loop_
_entity.id
_entity.type
_entity.pdbx_description
1 polymer ?
#
loop_
_entity_poly.entity_id
_entity_poly.type
_entity_poly.pdbx_seq_one_letter_code
_entity_poly.pdbx_strand_id
1 'polypeptide(L)'
;MLKRLYGLVLLIIVQYAHAENILGYLTDANGQYIGPSVEDQVTTMDKDHNGFADVYEVRAYLELKHGKGYEKELLDKWESSASGKSCSTPFAKELYSDRTY
;
A
#
# COMPACT_ATOMS: atom_id res chain seq x y z
N MET A 1 -30.82 -39.93 1.86
CA MET A 1 -30.93 -38.53 1.42
C MET A 1 -30.86 -37.55 2.59
N LEU A 2 -31.68 -37.72 3.64
CA LEU A 2 -31.71 -36.81 4.80
C LEU A 2 -30.38 -36.66 5.57
N LYS A 3 -29.61 -37.75 5.75
CA LYS A 3 -28.28 -37.71 6.42
C LYS A 3 -27.22 -36.88 5.67
N ARG A 4 -27.31 -36.80 4.34
CA ARG A 4 -26.40 -35.98 3.52
C ARG A 4 -26.76 -34.49 3.60
N LEU A 5 -28.04 -34.19 3.81
CA LEU A 5 -28.54 -32.82 4.00
C LEU A 5 -28.06 -32.24 5.34
N TYR A 6 -28.07 -33.03 6.41
CA TYR A 6 -27.54 -32.61 7.72
C TYR A 6 -26.04 -32.29 7.69
N GLY A 7 -25.24 -33.07 6.94
CA GLY A 7 -23.81 -32.79 6.77
C GLY A 7 -23.53 -31.48 6.03
N LEU A 8 -24.37 -31.15 5.04
CA LEU A 8 -24.23 -29.90 4.27
C LEU A 8 -24.59 -28.67 5.10
N VAL A 9 -25.63 -28.76 5.94
CA VAL A 9 -26.04 -27.67 6.85
C VAL A 9 -24.97 -27.40 7.91
N LEU A 10 -24.33 -28.45 8.45
CA LEU A 10 -23.25 -28.29 9.44
C LEU A 10 -22.01 -27.60 8.85
N LEU A 11 -21.72 -27.80 7.56
CA LEU A 11 -20.61 -27.17 6.86
C LEU A 11 -20.81 -25.66 6.64
N ILE A 12 -22.07 -25.22 6.51
CA ILE A 12 -22.43 -23.81 6.28
C ILE A 12 -22.34 -23.01 7.59
N ILE A 13 -22.63 -23.61 8.75
CA ILE A 13 -22.61 -22.92 10.05
C ILE A 13 -21.17 -22.57 10.48
N VAL A 14 -20.17 -23.36 10.07
CA VAL A 14 -18.75 -23.10 10.38
C VAL A 14 -18.20 -21.84 9.70
N GLN A 15 -18.81 -21.39 8.59
CA GLN A 15 -18.28 -20.27 7.80
C GLN A 15 -18.66 -18.87 8.32
N TYR A 16 -19.53 -18.76 9.32
CA TYR A 16 -20.01 -17.46 9.83
C TYR A 16 -19.12 -16.82 10.89
N ALA A 17 -18.00 -17.44 11.29
CA ALA A 17 -17.27 -17.04 12.49
C ALA A 17 -16.13 -16.02 12.30
N HIS A 18 -15.71 -15.63 11.10
CA HIS A 18 -14.59 -14.67 10.97
C HIS A 18 -14.78 -13.69 9.81
N ALA A 19 -15.66 -12.72 10.00
CA ALA A 19 -15.45 -11.38 9.44
C ALA A 19 -14.89 -10.51 10.57
N GLU A 20 -13.65 -10.79 10.99
CA GLU A 20 -12.91 -9.92 11.91
C GLU A 20 -12.88 -8.52 11.29
N ASN A 21 -13.41 -7.52 12.00
CA ASN A 21 -13.23 -6.14 11.59
C ASN A 21 -11.71 -5.86 11.60
N ILE A 22 -11.14 -5.34 10.51
CA ILE A 22 -9.72 -4.99 10.41
C ILE A 22 -9.31 -4.13 11.62
N LEU A 23 -10.18 -3.24 12.09
CA LEU A 23 -9.92 -2.45 13.27
C LEU A 23 -9.75 -3.31 14.53
N GLY A 24 -10.58 -4.34 14.71
CA GLY A 24 -10.46 -5.30 15.82
C GLY A 24 -9.21 -6.18 15.73
N TYR A 25 -8.80 -6.55 14.51
CA TYR A 25 -7.55 -7.28 14.29
C TYR A 25 -6.30 -6.43 14.60
N LEU A 26 -6.38 -5.12 14.35
CA LEU A 26 -5.28 -4.18 14.56
C LEU A 26 -5.30 -3.52 15.94
N THR A 27 -6.18 -3.92 16.85
CA THR A 27 -6.36 -3.27 18.16
C THR A 27 -6.36 -4.31 19.29
N ASP A 28 -5.66 -4.04 20.40
CA ASP A 28 -5.64 -4.91 21.58
C ASP A 28 -6.92 -4.83 22.43
N ALA A 29 -6.97 -5.64 23.49
CA ALA A 29 -8.09 -5.65 24.45
C ALA A 29 -8.30 -4.32 25.18
N ASN A 30 -7.33 -3.40 25.15
CA ASN A 30 -7.38 -2.07 25.76
C ASN A 30 -7.74 -0.97 24.75
N GLY A 31 -7.97 -1.31 23.48
CA GLY A 31 -8.25 -0.32 22.43
C GLY A 31 -7.00 0.32 21.82
N GLN A 32 -5.80 -0.21 22.08
CA GLN A 32 -4.55 0.29 21.52
C GLN A 32 -4.20 -0.38 20.19
N TYR A 33 -3.73 0.41 19.23
CA TYR A 33 -3.27 -0.12 17.94
C TYR A 33 -2.06 -1.04 18.14
N ILE A 34 -2.17 -2.29 17.71
CA ILE A 34 -1.11 -3.32 17.72
C ILE A 34 -0.74 -3.78 16.32
N GLY A 35 -1.27 -3.12 15.28
CA GLY A 35 -0.88 -3.39 13.91
C GLY A 35 0.58 -3.01 13.63
N PRO A 36 1.12 -3.45 12.49
CA PRO A 36 2.47 -3.07 12.07
C PRO A 36 2.58 -1.55 11.96
N SER A 37 3.57 -0.97 12.65
CA SER A 37 3.78 0.47 12.59
C SER A 37 4.21 0.91 11.20
N VAL A 38 4.03 2.20 10.88
CA VAL A 38 4.49 2.74 9.60
C VAL A 38 6.02 2.66 9.56
N GLU A 39 6.66 2.90 10.69
CA GLU A 39 8.10 2.86 10.91
C GLU A 39 8.68 1.46 10.64
N ASP A 40 8.03 0.40 11.13
CA ASP A 40 8.46 -0.99 10.87
C ASP A 40 8.34 -1.35 9.38
N GLN A 41 7.31 -0.83 8.71
CA GLN A 41 7.12 -1.04 7.28
C GLN A 41 8.14 -0.28 6.45
N VAL A 42 8.44 0.97 6.80
CA VAL A 42 9.51 1.74 6.16
C VAL A 42 10.86 1.05 6.35
N THR A 43 11.17 0.57 7.56
CA THR A 43 12.39 -0.19 7.85
C THR A 43 12.51 -1.45 6.98
N THR A 44 11.38 -2.08 6.65
CA THR A 44 11.37 -3.26 5.78
C THR A 44 11.63 -2.91 4.31
N MET A 45 11.17 -1.73 3.88
CA MET A 45 11.28 -1.24 2.51
C MET A 45 12.66 -0.63 2.22
N ASP A 46 13.18 0.19 3.14
CA ASP A 46 14.47 0.89 3.07
C ASP A 46 15.64 -0.10 2.98
N LYS A 47 16.13 -0.34 1.76
CA LYS A 47 17.22 -1.28 1.45
C LYS A 47 18.57 -0.60 1.45
N ASP A 48 18.62 0.69 1.12
CA ASP A 48 19.87 1.45 1.11
C ASP A 48 20.19 2.07 2.50
N HIS A 49 19.29 1.91 3.46
CA HIS A 49 19.40 2.37 4.85
C HIS A 49 19.58 3.88 4.95
N ASN A 50 18.93 4.63 4.05
CA ASN A 50 18.97 6.09 4.04
C ASN A 50 17.93 6.75 4.97
N GLY A 51 17.06 5.94 5.60
CA GLY A 51 16.04 6.38 6.56
C GLY A 51 14.67 6.67 5.95
N PHE A 52 14.46 6.39 4.66
CA PHE A 52 13.14 6.46 4.01
C PHE A 52 13.02 5.40 2.91
N ALA A 53 11.77 5.13 2.49
CA ALA A 53 11.51 4.25 1.36
C ALA A 53 11.26 5.07 0.10
N ASP A 54 12.10 4.91 -0.91
CA ASP A 54 11.89 5.55 -2.21
C ASP A 54 10.84 4.81 -3.06
N VAL A 55 10.47 5.41 -4.20
CA VAL A 55 9.43 4.84 -5.07
C VAL A 55 9.81 3.46 -5.63
N TYR A 56 11.10 3.22 -5.87
CA TYR A 56 11.60 1.94 -6.40
C TYR A 56 11.56 0.87 -5.32
N GLU A 57 11.90 1.21 -4.08
CA GLU A 57 11.81 0.33 -2.91
C GLU A 57 10.37 -0.01 -2.57
N VAL A 58 9.47 0.99 -2.62
CA VAL A 58 8.03 0.79 -2.47
C VAL A 58 7.51 -0.15 -3.55
N ARG A 59 7.88 0.04 -4.82
CA ARG A 59 7.51 -0.89 -5.90
C ARG A 59 8.02 -2.30 -5.61
N ALA A 60 9.30 -2.46 -5.30
CA ALA A 60 9.90 -3.76 -5.05
C ALA A 60 9.20 -4.50 -3.89
N TYR A 61 8.84 -3.77 -2.84
CA TYR A 61 8.09 -4.32 -1.71
C TYR A 61 6.66 -4.72 -2.07
N LEU A 62 5.95 -3.91 -2.84
CA LEU A 62 4.60 -4.22 -3.30
C LEU A 62 4.59 -5.42 -4.26
N GLU A 63 5.54 -5.49 -5.19
CA GLU A 63 5.68 -6.64 -6.08
C GLU A 63 6.04 -7.93 -5.34
N LEU A 64 6.85 -7.84 -4.27
CA LEU A 64 7.14 -8.98 -3.40
C LEU A 64 5.88 -9.53 -2.71
N LYS A 65 4.97 -8.65 -2.29
CA LYS A 65 3.73 -9.03 -1.58
C LYS A 65 2.60 -9.48 -2.50
N HIS A 66 2.43 -8.81 -3.63
CA HIS A 66 1.24 -8.96 -4.47
C HIS A 66 1.53 -9.60 -5.84
N GLY A 67 2.81 -9.82 -6.15
CA GLY A 67 3.26 -10.35 -7.42
C GLY A 67 3.72 -9.27 -8.39
N LYS A 68 4.46 -9.71 -9.41
CA LYS A 68 5.08 -8.83 -10.41
C LYS A 68 4.03 -8.03 -11.19
N GLY A 69 4.25 -6.73 -11.35
CA GLY A 69 3.35 -5.84 -12.07
C GLY A 69 2.11 -5.39 -11.29
N TYR A 70 2.09 -5.60 -9.97
CA TYR A 70 1.05 -5.04 -9.11
C TYR A 70 1.00 -3.51 -9.25
N GLU A 71 -0.19 -2.95 -9.50
CA GLU A 71 -0.41 -1.51 -9.67
C GLU A 71 0.56 -0.84 -10.67
N LYS A 72 0.97 -1.57 -11.71
CA LYS A 72 2.02 -1.17 -12.63
C LYS A 72 1.85 0.25 -13.18
N GLU A 73 0.66 0.60 -13.67
CA GLU A 73 0.41 1.93 -14.25
C GLU A 73 0.61 3.06 -13.23
N LEU A 74 0.12 2.86 -12.00
CA LEU A 74 0.29 3.82 -10.91
C LEU A 74 1.75 3.95 -10.52
N LEU A 75 2.45 2.83 -10.34
CA LEU A 75 3.84 2.82 -9.96
C LEU A 75 4.73 3.36 -11.08
N ASP A 76 4.40 3.13 -12.36
CA ASP A 76 5.15 3.66 -13.51
C ASP A 76 5.06 5.20 -13.52
N LYS A 77 3.87 5.73 -13.21
CA LYS A 77 3.68 7.17 -13.03
C LYS A 77 4.49 7.73 -11.86
N TRP A 78 4.54 7.03 -10.73
CA TRP A 78 5.32 7.47 -9.58
C TRP A 78 6.82 7.46 -9.88
N GLU A 79 7.34 6.41 -10.51
CA GLU A 79 8.74 6.33 -10.92
C GLU A 79 9.07 7.42 -11.95
N SER A 80 8.16 7.69 -12.90
CA SER A 80 8.34 8.79 -13.85
C SER A 80 8.40 10.17 -13.17
N SER A 81 7.67 10.34 -12.07
CA SER A 81 7.62 11.59 -11.31
C SER A 81 8.87 11.74 -10.44
N ALA A 82 9.41 10.64 -9.91
CA ALA A 82 10.65 10.59 -9.15
C ALA A 82 11.90 10.74 -10.04
N SER A 83 11.90 10.15 -11.24
CA SER A 83 13.03 10.18 -12.19
C SER A 83 13.14 11.47 -13.00
N GLY A 84 12.03 12.23 -13.16
CA GLY A 84 12.14 13.59 -13.67
C GLY A 84 10.88 14.12 -14.35
N LYS A 85 10.32 15.19 -13.76
CA LYS A 85 10.00 16.47 -14.43
C LYS A 85 9.46 17.47 -13.40
N SER A 86 10.36 18.02 -12.58
CA SER A 86 10.09 19.27 -11.82
C SER A 86 10.02 20.52 -12.73
N CYS A 87 9.99 20.37 -14.06
CA CYS A 87 9.94 21.49 -15.01
C CYS A 87 8.75 21.34 -15.96
N SER A 88 7.54 21.64 -15.49
CA SER A 88 6.37 22.06 -16.29
C SER A 88 5.19 22.50 -15.40
N THR A 89 5.42 23.09 -14.23
CA THR A 89 4.34 23.89 -13.63
C THR A 89 4.21 25.17 -14.47
N PRO A 90 3.01 25.61 -14.86
CA PRO A 90 2.80 26.83 -15.67
C PRO A 90 3.45 28.07 -15.04
N PHE A 91 3.60 28.06 -13.71
CA PHE A 91 4.26 29.10 -12.92
C PHE A 91 5.74 29.33 -13.27
N ALA A 92 6.46 28.31 -13.76
CA ALA A 92 7.89 28.46 -14.09
C ALA A 92 8.14 29.24 -15.39
N LYS A 93 7.11 29.44 -16.23
CA LYS A 93 7.22 30.15 -17.50
C LYS A 93 7.05 31.67 -17.34
N GLU A 94 6.28 32.11 -16.35
CA GLU A 94 5.98 33.53 -16.10
C GLU A 94 7.05 34.25 -15.26
N LEU A 95 7.85 33.52 -14.46
CA LEU A 95 8.90 34.14 -13.63
C LEU A 95 10.14 34.62 -14.41
N TYR A 96 10.34 34.17 -15.65
CA TYR A 96 11.48 34.56 -16.49
C TYR A 96 11.12 35.49 -17.65
N SER A 97 9.86 35.84 -17.84
CA SER A 97 9.42 36.71 -18.94
C SER A 97 9.52 38.21 -18.65
N ASP A 98 9.95 38.64 -17.47
CA ASP A 98 10.04 40.06 -17.11
C ASP A 98 11.49 40.53 -16.86
N ARG A 99 12.39 40.21 -17.80
CA ARG A 99 13.62 41.01 -18.00
C ARG A 99 13.46 41.85 -19.25
N THR A 100 12.73 42.95 -19.10
CA THR A 100 12.84 44.09 -20.01
C THR A 100 14.19 44.78 -19.73
N TYR A 101 15.04 44.85 -20.76
CA TYR A 101 16.28 45.64 -20.79
C TYR A 101 16.05 46.84 -21.71
#